data_AF-A0AA94H3W8-F1
#
_entry.id   AF-A0AA94H3W8-F1
#
_cell.length_a   1.000
_cell.length_b   1.000
_cell.length_c   1.000
_cell.angle_alpha   90.00
_cell.angle_beta   90.00
_cell.angle_gamma   90.00
#
_symmetry.space_group_name_H-M   'P 1'
#
loop_
_entity.id
_entity.type
_entity.pdbx_description
1 polymer ?
#
loop_
_entity_poly.entity_id
_entity_poly.type
_entity_poly.pdbx_seq_one_letter_code
_entity_poly.pdbx_strand_id
1 'polypeptide(L)'
;MPDTLNQIWPVDFVHAVLVCGRHFWTLLMVDDFECEASATEIDLNIPTRRVLRGLDGVVAKRGYPMTMRMDNGPVLVYLVQDSRLRTIT
;
A
#
# COMPACT_ATOMS: atom_id res chain seq x y z
N MET A 1 -14.14 9.25 -8.98
CA MET A 1 -13.48 8.23 -9.82
C MET A 1 -12.24 8.90 -10.36
N PRO A 2 -11.05 8.31 -10.15
CA PRO A 2 -9.82 8.89 -10.67
C PRO A 2 -9.85 8.94 -12.20
N ASP A 3 -9.20 9.94 -12.76
CA ASP A 3 -9.19 10.25 -14.19
C ASP A 3 -7.79 10.07 -14.82
N THR A 4 -6.78 9.81 -13.98
CA THR A 4 -5.39 9.60 -14.38
C THR A 4 -4.70 8.55 -13.50
N LEU A 5 -3.67 7.91 -14.07
CA LEU A 5 -2.77 7.00 -13.34
C LEU A 5 -2.15 7.68 -12.12
N ASN A 6 -1.89 6.91 -11.07
CA ASN A 6 -1.21 7.37 -9.85
C ASN A 6 -1.91 8.55 -9.14
N GLN A 7 -3.23 8.73 -9.31
CA GLN A 7 -3.94 9.76 -8.57
C GLN A 7 -4.25 9.29 -7.14
N ILE A 8 -4.81 8.09 -7.00
CA ILE A 8 -5.19 7.51 -5.71
C ILE A 8 -4.73 6.05 -5.67
N TRP A 9 -3.93 5.73 -4.65
CA TRP A 9 -3.58 4.36 -4.33
C TRP A 9 -4.27 3.93 -3.04
N PRO A 10 -5.36 3.15 -3.12
CA PRO A 10 -5.86 2.41 -1.97
C PRO A 10 -4.82 1.41 -1.48
N VAL A 11 -4.68 1.38 -0.16
CA VAL A 11 -3.83 0.46 0.57
C VAL A 11 -4.69 -0.22 1.63
N ASP A 12 -4.70 -1.54 1.66
CA ASP A 12 -5.48 -2.30 2.64
C ASP A 12 -4.71 -3.48 3.23
N PHE A 13 -5.07 -3.84 4.46
CA PHE A 13 -4.56 -4.99 5.18
C PHE A 13 -5.68 -6.02 5.35
N VAL A 14 -5.63 -7.08 4.56
CA VAL A 14 -6.60 -8.18 4.64
C VAL A 14 -6.04 -9.28 5.53
N HIS A 15 -6.79 -9.63 6.56
CA HIS A 15 -6.49 -10.76 7.43
C HIS A 15 -7.14 -12.04 6.89
N ALA A 16 -6.35 -13.09 6.71
CA ALA A 16 -6.80 -14.37 6.19
C ALA A 16 -6.31 -15.54 7.04
N VAL A 17 -7.02 -16.66 6.96
CA VAL A 17 -6.71 -17.89 7.70
C VAL A 17 -6.55 -19.03 6.72
N LEU A 18 -5.40 -19.72 6.80
CA LEU A 18 -5.16 -20.93 6.04
C LEU A 18 -6.01 -22.08 6.59
N VAL A 19 -6.26 -23.10 5.75
CA VAL A 19 -6.99 -24.31 6.15
C VAL A 19 -6.36 -24.99 7.39
N CYS A 20 -5.05 -24.83 7.60
CA CYS A 20 -4.34 -25.33 8.79
C CYS A 20 -4.50 -24.46 10.05
N GLY A 21 -5.36 -23.45 10.04
CA GLY A 21 -5.63 -22.55 11.18
C GLY A 21 -4.57 -21.46 11.39
N ARG A 22 -3.58 -21.34 10.49
CA ARG A 22 -2.58 -20.28 10.57
C ARG A 22 -3.13 -18.98 9.99
N HIS A 23 -2.97 -17.91 10.75
CA HIS A 23 -3.34 -16.56 10.37
C HIS A 23 -2.21 -15.87 9.60
N PHE A 24 -2.56 -15.07 8.60
CA PHE A 24 -1.62 -14.18 7.92
C PHE A 24 -2.32 -12.89 7.49
N TRP A 25 -1.51 -11.86 7.30
CA TRP A 25 -1.92 -10.57 6.77
C TRP A 25 -1.46 -10.45 5.33
N THR A 26 -2.29 -9.81 4.52
CA THR A 26 -2.00 -9.45 3.14
C THR A 26 -2.11 -7.95 3.01
N LEU A 27 -1.03 -7.28 2.61
CA LEU A 27 -1.04 -5.89 2.18
C LEU A 27 -1.43 -5.87 0.71
N LEU A 28 -2.51 -5.17 0.38
CA LEU A 28 -2.93 -4.89 -0.99
C LEU A 28 -2.68 -3.41 -1.27
N MET A 29 -1.91 -3.12 -2.32
CA MET A 29 -1.74 -1.78 -2.86
C MET A 29 -2.13 -1.80 -4.33
N VAL A 30 -3.16 -1.03 -4.66
CA VAL A 30 -3.80 -1.02 -5.99
C VAL A 30 -3.80 0.41 -6.51
N ASP A 31 -3.72 0.60 -7.82
CA ASP A 31 -4.02 1.89 -8.45
C ASP A 31 -5.54 1.95 -8.74
N ASP A 32 -6.26 2.93 -8.17
CA ASP A 32 -7.71 3.06 -8.37
C ASP A 32 -8.10 3.28 -9.86
N PHE A 33 -7.17 3.70 -10.74
CA PHE A 33 -7.45 3.93 -12.16
C PHE A 33 -7.38 2.64 -13.00
N GLU A 34 -6.31 1.84 -12.86
CA GLU A 34 -6.14 0.59 -13.64
C GLU A 34 -6.72 -0.63 -12.92
N CYS A 35 -7.12 -0.50 -11.65
CA CYS A 35 -7.51 -1.62 -10.79
C CYS A 35 -6.46 -2.75 -10.76
N GLU A 36 -5.20 -2.45 -11.05
CA GLU A 36 -4.09 -3.40 -11.08
C GLU A 36 -3.42 -3.44 -9.70
N ALA A 37 -3.14 -4.66 -9.20
CA ALA A 37 -2.41 -4.87 -7.95
C ALA A 37 -0.93 -4.48 -8.12
N SER A 38 -0.63 -3.22 -7.83
CA SER A 38 0.70 -2.63 -7.92
C SER A 38 1.70 -3.28 -6.96
N ALA A 39 1.29 -3.62 -5.74
CA ALA A 39 2.09 -4.43 -4.81
C ALA A 39 1.21 -5.32 -3.93
N THR A 40 1.73 -6.52 -3.63
CA THR A 40 1.11 -7.44 -2.67
C THR A 40 2.20 -8.06 -1.80
N GLU A 41 2.10 -7.88 -0.49
CA GLU A 41 3.00 -8.49 0.48
C GLU A 41 2.18 -9.39 1.42
N ILE A 42 2.64 -10.60 1.67
CA ILE A 42 1.95 -11.61 2.47
C ILE A 42 2.89 -12.04 3.60
N ASP A 43 2.48 -11.87 4.85
CA ASP A 43 3.29 -12.28 6.00
C ASP A 43 2.43 -12.53 7.25
N LEU A 44 2.96 -13.22 8.26
CA LEU A 44 2.28 -13.44 9.54
C LEU A 44 2.12 -12.14 10.33
N ASN A 45 3.02 -11.19 10.10
CA ASN A 45 2.94 -9.80 10.52
C ASN A 45 3.62 -8.96 9.45
N ILE A 46 3.02 -7.86 9.02
CA ILE A 46 3.59 -6.99 7.99
C ILE A 46 4.24 -5.78 8.67
N PRO A 47 5.55 -5.84 9.00
CA PRO A 47 6.23 -4.69 9.57
C PRO A 47 6.31 -3.56 8.55
N THR A 48 6.34 -2.33 9.04
CA THR A 48 6.45 -1.11 8.23
C THR A 48 7.53 -1.17 7.15
N ARG A 49 8.68 -1.79 7.44
CA ARG A 49 9.78 -1.96 6.48
C ARG A 49 9.39 -2.80 5.25
N ARG A 50 8.50 -3.78 5.39
CA ARG A 50 7.97 -4.57 4.26
C ARG A 50 7.03 -3.74 3.41
N VAL A 51 6.16 -2.95 4.05
CA VAL A 51 5.27 -1.99 3.37
C VAL A 51 6.08 -1.01 2.51
N LEU A 52 7.10 -0.38 3.12
CA LEU A 52 7.97 0.57 2.42
C LEU A 52 8.72 -0.06 1.24
N ARG A 53 9.22 -1.29 1.39
CA ARG A 53 9.89 -1.99 0.29
C ARG A 53 8.93 -2.27 -0.87
N GLY A 54 7.69 -2.67 -0.59
CA GLY A 54 6.65 -2.85 -1.60
C GLY A 54 6.38 -1.53 -2.32
N LEU A 55 6.17 -0.45 -1.56
CA LEU A 55 5.96 0.90 -2.07
C LEU A 55 7.12 1.36 -2.97
N ASP A 56 8.36 1.27 -2.51
CA ASP A 56 9.55 1.65 -3.25
C ASP A 56 9.66 0.89 -4.59
N GLY A 57 9.26 -0.39 -4.61
CA GLY A 57 9.23 -1.20 -5.82
C GLY A 57 8.22 -0.72 -6.86
N VAL A 58 7.04 -0.24 -6.44
CA VAL A 58 6.03 0.33 -7.35
C VAL A 58 6.47 1.72 -7.82
N VAL A 59 6.92 2.55 -6.88
CA VAL A 59 7.39 3.91 -7.13
C VAL A 59 8.55 3.93 -8.11
N ALA A 60 9.50 3.00 -7.99
CA ALA A 60 10.62 2.91 -8.93
C ALA A 60 10.18 2.66 -10.38
N LYS A 61 8.99 2.07 -10.60
CA LYS A 61 8.46 1.77 -11.93
C LYS A 61 7.52 2.87 -12.45
N ARG A 62 6.66 3.42 -11.60
CA ARG A 62 5.54 4.27 -12.00
C ARG A 62 5.55 5.68 -11.39
N GLY A 63 6.40 5.94 -10.40
CA GLY A 63 6.39 7.16 -9.58
C GLY A 63 5.46 7.06 -8.37
N TYR A 64 5.42 8.11 -7.53
CA TYR A 64 4.53 8.18 -6.37
C TYR A 64 3.11 8.58 -6.77
N PRO A 65 2.08 8.10 -6.05
CA PRO A 65 0.73 8.59 -6.21
C PRO A 65 0.56 9.98 -5.63
N MET A 66 -0.43 10.73 -6.11
CA MET A 66 -0.83 12.00 -5.49
C MET A 66 -1.43 11.79 -4.10
N THR A 67 -2.12 10.67 -3.88
CA THR A 67 -2.73 10.35 -2.59
C THR A 67 -2.72 8.85 -2.34
N MET A 68 -2.31 8.45 -1.13
CA MET A 68 -2.53 7.09 -0.63
C MET A 68 -3.71 7.11 0.35
N ARG A 69 -4.59 6.13 0.24
CA ARG A 69 -5.77 5.97 1.10
C ARG A 69 -5.70 4.63 1.80
N MET A 70 -5.87 4.61 3.12
CA MET A 70 -5.87 3.37 3.90
C MET A 70 -7.14 3.29 4.73
N ASP A 71 -7.94 2.26 4.47
CA ASP A 71 -9.32 2.18 4.98
C ASP A 71 -9.41 1.55 6.39
N ASN A 72 -8.38 0.78 6.81
CA ASN A 72 -8.42 -0.04 8.03
C ASN A 72 -7.33 0.29 9.10
N GLY A 73 -6.79 1.50 9.12
CA GLY A 73 -5.85 1.96 10.16
C GLY A 73 -5.62 3.48 10.17
N PRO A 74 -4.64 4.01 10.93
CA PRO A 74 -4.37 5.45 10.96
C PRO A 74 -4.07 5.94 9.54
N VAL A 75 -4.77 6.99 9.13
CA VAL A 75 -4.75 7.49 7.75
C VAL A 75 -3.30 7.81 7.36
N LEU A 76 -2.77 7.08 6.38
CA LEU A 76 -1.46 7.31 5.79
C LEU A 76 -1.55 8.42 4.73
N VAL A 77 -1.66 9.68 5.18
CA VAL A 77 -1.62 10.83 4.27
C VAL A 77 -0.16 11.19 3.99
N TYR A 78 0.42 10.56 2.96
CA TYR A 78 1.64 11.08 2.35
C TYR A 78 1.27 12.11 1.28
N LEU A 79 1.40 13.40 1.59
CA LEU A 79 1.58 14.41 0.55
C LEU A 79 3.04 14.31 0.09
N VAL A 80 3.34 13.38 -0.83
CA VAL A 80 4.70 13.25 -1.39
C VAL A 80 4.90 14.31 -2.45
N GLN A 81 5.15 15.52 -2.00
CA GLN A 81 5.89 16.51 -2.78
C GLN A 81 7.12 16.84 -1.94
N ASP A 82 8.24 16.23 -2.31
CA ASP A 82 9.60 16.43 -1.79
C ASP A 82 10.23 15.29 -0.96
N SER A 83 11.50 15.10 -1.27
CA SER A 83 12.45 14.01 -1.07
C SER A 83 12.82 13.64 0.39
N ARG A 84 11.95 13.90 1.38
CA ARG A 84 12.22 13.61 2.80
C ARG A 84 10.96 13.21 3.57
N LEU A 85 10.53 11.96 3.46
CA LEU A 85 9.41 11.46 4.28
C LEU A 85 9.91 10.97 5.65
N ARG A 86 9.37 11.57 6.72
CA ARG A 86 9.48 11.08 8.09
C ARG A 86 8.09 10.85 8.69
N THR A 87 8.02 9.72 9.40
CA THR A 87 7.06 9.32 10.43
C THR A 87 5.79 8.60 9.95
N ILE A 88 5.77 7.30 10.26
CA ILE A 88 4.59 6.45 10.34
C ILE A 88 4.32 6.28 11.84
N THR A 89 3.18 6.76 12.32
CA THR A 89 2.63 6.44 13.65
C THR A 89 1.39 5.61 13.46
#